data_AF-A0A522ZLP5-F1
#
_entry.id   AF-A0A522ZLP5-F1
#
_cell.length_a   1.000
_cell.length_b   1.000
_cell.length_c   1.000
_cell.angle_alpha   90.00
_cell.angle_beta   90.00
_cell.angle_gamma   90.00
#
_symmetry.space_group_name_H-M   'P 1'
#
loop_
_entity.id
_entity.type
_entity.pdbx_description
1 polymer ?
#
loop_
_entity_poly.entity_id
_entity_poly.type
_entity_poly.pdbx_seq_one_letter_code
_entity_poly.pdbx_strand_id
1 'polypeptide(L)' 'LLNKQIAWELSVSEATIKAHMTAIMRKLGVNNRTQVALAASQLAIEPGVMQPLPAGDGE' A
#
# COMPACT_ATOMS: atom_id res chain seq x y z
N LEU A 1 10.20 -6.13 -3.47
CA LEU A 1 8.99 -6.52 -4.24
C LEU A 1 9.01 -5.83 -5.60
N LEU A 2 8.87 -6.58 -6.68
CA LEU A 2 8.76 -6.03 -8.02
C LEU A 2 7.35 -5.45 -8.20
N ASN A 3 7.20 -4.25 -8.78
CA ASN A 3 5.88 -3.62 -8.97
C ASN A 3 4.89 -4.55 -9.70
N LYS A 4 5.41 -5.41 -10.59
CA LYS A 4 4.66 -6.47 -11.27
C LYS A 4 3.98 -7.46 -10.33
N GLN A 5 4.64 -7.87 -9.25
CA GLN A 5 4.08 -8.82 -8.28
C GLN A 5 2.96 -8.17 -7.48
N ILE A 6 3.19 -6.94 -7.00
CA ILE A 6 2.17 -6.17 -6.26
C ILE A 6 0.95 -5.90 -7.15
N ALA A 7 1.20 -5.53 -8.41
CA ALA A 7 0.15 -5.31 -9.40
C ALA A 7 -0.71 -6.58 -9.60
N TRP A 8 -0.06 -7.75 -9.71
CA TRP A 8 -0.75 -9.03 -9.84
C TRP A 8 -1.55 -9.40 -8.57
N GLU A 9 -0.94 -9.30 -7.38
CA GLU A 9 -1.59 -9.60 -6.10
C GLU A 9 -2.83 -8.72 -5.85
N LEU A 10 -2.78 -7.45 -6.28
CA LEU A 10 -3.87 -6.50 -6.10
C LEU A 10 -4.82 -6.42 -7.31
N SER A 11 -4.60 -7.23 -8.36
CA SER A 11 -5.37 -7.16 -9.62
C SER A 11 -5.44 -5.76 -10.26
N VAL A 12 -4.32 -5.02 -10.22
CA VAL A 12 -4.17 -3.68 -10.82
C VAL A 12 -3.01 -3.62 -11.80
N SER A 13 -2.85 -2.52 -12.54
CA SER A 13 -1.71 -2.34 -13.44
C SER A 13 -0.45 -1.85 -12.70
N GLU A 14 0.74 -2.14 -13.25
CA GLU A 14 1.99 -1.55 -12.73
C GLU A 14 1.98 -0.01 -12.77
N ALA A 15 1.32 0.59 -13.76
CA ALA A 15 1.17 2.04 -13.87
C ALA A 15 0.35 2.59 -12.69
N THR A 16 -0.69 1.87 -12.26
CA THR A 16 -1.48 2.18 -11.07
C THR A 16 -0.60 2.19 -9.82
N ILE A 17 0.24 1.16 -9.64
CA ILE A 17 1.20 1.12 -8.52
C ILE A 17 2.17 2.32 -8.54
N LYS A 18 2.71 2.68 -9.72
CA LYS A 18 3.59 3.85 -9.86
C LYS A 18 2.88 5.15 -9.50
N ALA A 19 1.64 5.33 -9.97
CA ALA A 19 0.85 6.52 -9.67
C ALA A 19 0.58 6.65 -8.15
N HIS A 20 0.21 5.55 -7.48
CA HIS A 20 0.04 5.54 -6.04
C HIS A 20 1.33 5.84 -5.29
N MET A 21 2.46 5.27 -5.71
CA MET A 21 3.76 5.55 -5.08
C MET A 21 4.12 7.04 -5.18
N THR A 22 3.90 7.68 -6.34
CA THR A 22 4.10 9.12 -6.51
C THR A 22 3.18 9.93 -5.60
N ALA A 23 1.92 9.55 -5.47
CA ALA A 23 0.97 10.22 -4.59
C ALA A 23 1.36 10.09 -3.11
N ILE A 24 1.82 8.92 -2.68
CA ILE A 24 2.29 8.67 -1.31
C ILE A 24 3.53 9.52 -1.02
N MET A 25 4.52 9.50 -1.91
CA MET A 25 5.74 10.31 -1.79
C MET A 25 5.41 11.80 -1.64
N ARG A 26 4.51 12.32 -2.48
CA ARG A 26 4.05 13.71 -2.40
C ARG A 26 3.36 14.04 -1.07
N LYS A 27 2.49 13.14 -0.59
CA LYS A 27 1.77 13.34 0.68
C LYS A 27 2.69 13.29 1.90
N LEU A 28 3.72 12.46 1.86
CA LEU A 28 4.69 12.30 2.95
C LEU A 28 5.89 13.26 2.85
N GLY A 29 6.02 14.01 1.75
CA GLY A 29 7.15 14.92 1.54
C GLY A 29 8.49 14.22 1.31
N VAL A 30 8.47 12.97 0.83
CA VAL A 30 9.67 12.14 0.61
C VAL A 30 9.90 11.88 -0.87
N ASN A 31 11.12 11.50 -1.25
CA ASN A 31 11.51 11.40 -2.67
C ASN A 31 11.89 9.99 -3.13
N ASN A 32 11.89 9.00 -2.23
CA ASN A 32 12.16 7.62 -2.61
C ASN A 32 11.41 6.61 -1.75
N ARG A 33 11.31 5.39 -2.27
CA ARG A 33 10.58 4.27 -1.64
C ARG A 33 11.14 3.88 -0.27
N THR A 34 12.45 4.02 -0.05
CA THR A 34 13.06 3.72 1.25
C THR A 34 12.59 4.71 2.31
N GLN A 35 12.56 6.00 1.98
CA GLN A 35 12.02 7.04 2.87
C GLN A 35 10.53 6.84 3.14
N VAL A 36 9.76 6.40 2.14
CA VAL A 36 8.34 6.01 2.33
C VAL A 36 8.23 4.88 3.36
N ALA A 37 9.05 3.83 3.26
CA ALA A 37 9.01 2.71 4.20
C ALA A 37 9.39 3.13 5.63
N LEU A 38 10.41 3.97 5.78
CA LEU A 38 10.80 4.54 7.08
C LEU A 38 9.68 5.40 7.68
N ALA A 39 9.09 6.30 6.87
CA ALA A 39 7.99 7.14 7.31
C ALA A 39 6.77 6.29 7.71
N ALA A 40 6.37 5.30 6.91
CA ALA A 40 5.26 4.40 7.22
C ALA A 40 5.47 3.63 8.53
N SER A 41 6.71 3.22 8.82
CA SER A 41 7.09 2.55 10.06
C SER A 41 6.95 3.48 11.27
N GLN A 42 7.28 4.76 11.12
CA GLN A 42 7.10 5.78 12.18
C GLN A 42 5.63 6.13 12.40
N LEU A 43 4.80 6.06 11.36
CA LEU A 43 3.36 6.28 11.44
C LEU A 43 2.60 5.11 12.08
N ALA A 44 3.29 4.04 12.50
CA ALA A 44 2.69 2.80 13.00
C ALA A 44 1.60 2.25 12.05
N ILE A 45 1.79 2.39 10.73
CA ILE A 45 0.95 1.69 9.76
C ILE A 45 1.27 0.21 9.90
N GLU A 46 0.48 -0.49 10.72
CA GLU A 46 0.67 -1.91 10.96
C GLU A 46 0.47 -2.66 9.64
N PRO A 47 1.47 -3.44 9.18
CA PRO A 47 1.30 -4.32 8.06
C PRO A 47 0.43 -5.51 8.52
N GLY A 48 -0.89 -5.35 8.54
CA GLY A 48 -1.77 -6.52 8.65
C GLY A 48 -3.00 -6.46 9.54
N VAL A 49 -3.62 -5.30 9.80
CA VAL A 49 -5.04 -5.34 10.21
C VAL A 49 -5.92 -5.30 8.95
N MET A 50 -5.83 -6.35 8.13
CA MET A 50 -6.94 -6.69 7.24
C MET A 50 -8.01 -7.24 8.17
N GLN A 51 -8.86 -6.34 8.69
CA GLN A 51 -10.01 -6.75 9.48
C GLN A 51 -10.81 -7.72 8.60
N PRO A 52 -10.99 -8.99 9.02
CA PRO A 52 -11.84 -9.90 8.28
C PRO A 52 -13.20 -9.22 8.16
N LEU A 53 -13.71 -9.11 6.93
CA LEU A 53 -15.07 -8.66 6.72
C LEU A 53 -15.95 -9.50 7.67
N PRO A 54 -16.75 -8.89 8.57
CA PRO A 54 -17.62 -9.68 9.42
C PRO A 54 -18.43 -10.58 8.49
N ALA A 55 -18.28 -11.90 8.68
CA ALA A 55 -19.10 -12.86 7.98
C ALA A 55 -20.53 -12.41 8.25
N GLY A 56 -21.22 -11.97 7.20
CA GLY A 56 -22.64 -11.67 7.31
C GLY A 56 -23.30 -12.97 7.72
N ASP A 57 -23.64 -13.07 9.00
CA ASP A 57 -24.57 -14.09 9.47
C ASP A 57 -25.82 -13.89 8.63
N GLY A 58 -26.18 -14.92 7.88
CA GLY A 58 -27.33 -14.90 7.00
C GLY A 58 -28.58 -14.56 7.79
N GLU A 59 -29.27 -13.52 7.33
CA GLU A 59 -30.72 -13.40 7.43
C GLU A 59 -31.32 -13.48 6.04
#